data_AF-A0A1F8TYV5-F1
#
_entry.id   AF-A0A1F8TYV5-F1
#
_cell.length_a   1.000
_cell.length_b   1.000
_cell.length_c   1.000
_cell.angle_alpha   90.00
_cell.angle_beta   90.00
_cell.angle_gamma   90.00
#
_symmetry.space_group_name_H-M   'P 1'
#
loop_
_entity.id
_entity.type
_entity.pdbx_description
1 polymer ?
#
loop_
_entity_poly.entity_id
_entity_poly.type
_entity_poly.pdbx_seq_one_letter_code
_entity_poly.pdbx_strand_id
1 'polypeptide(L)'
;MEQGWKLLLNELCLSDEVRKDVKLEVVEQFDSYDYFPLNKLSDLAQYINELLGVENKFTLVETIKYEYLPETNEIQYYAKFLNKIISLDDISYLIERWEVGGGNYIIILPSEHILSEEESCFDEEELIGYYLVLYKRLLLKAPDGNALLYLYISSE
;
A
#
# COMPACT_ATOMS: atom_id res chain seq x y z
N MET A 1 15.88 -6.69 -8.65
CA MET A 1 14.63 -6.15 -8.05
C MET A 1 14.76 -5.96 -6.53
N GLU A 2 15.23 -6.95 -5.75
CA GLU A 2 15.44 -6.80 -4.28
C GLU A 2 16.27 -5.57 -3.85
N GLN A 3 17.31 -5.19 -4.59
CA GLN A 3 18.11 -4.01 -4.26
C GLN A 3 17.34 -2.69 -4.42
N GLY A 4 16.33 -2.65 -5.30
CA GLY A 4 15.50 -1.46 -5.52
C GLY A 4 14.56 -1.18 -4.35
N TRP A 5 13.93 -2.22 -3.80
CA TRP A 5 13.04 -2.07 -2.65
C TRP A 5 13.79 -1.69 -1.37
N LYS A 6 15.07 -2.05 -1.24
CA LYS A 6 15.90 -1.55 -0.13
C LYS A 6 16.14 -0.04 -0.18
N LEU A 7 16.06 0.59 -1.36
CA LEU A 7 16.14 2.04 -1.47
C LEU A 7 14.88 2.73 -0.94
N LEU A 8 13.70 2.09 -1.06
CA LEU A 8 12.45 2.61 -0.51
C LEU A 8 12.60 2.99 0.97
N LEU A 9 13.26 2.15 1.78
CA LEU A 9 13.46 2.39 3.22
C LEU A 9 14.22 3.69 3.53
N ASN A 10 15.00 4.21 2.58
CA ASN A 10 15.69 5.48 2.75
C ASN A 10 14.75 6.68 2.51
N GLU A 11 13.72 6.50 1.68
CA GLU A 11 12.76 7.54 1.29
C GLU A 11 11.58 7.67 2.26
N LEU A 12 11.35 6.69 3.14
CA LEU A 12 10.20 6.68 4.08
C LEU A 12 10.27 7.72 5.23
N CYS A 13 11.18 8.70 5.17
CA CYS A 13 11.34 9.74 6.20
C CYS A 13 11.44 9.22 7.65
N LEU A 14 11.92 7.99 7.85
CA LEU A 14 12.05 7.36 9.16
C LEU A 14 13.25 7.92 9.93
N SER A 15 13.13 7.98 11.26
CA SER A 15 14.27 8.27 12.13
C SER A 15 15.32 7.15 12.03
N ASP A 16 16.59 7.48 12.27
CA ASP A 16 17.69 6.51 12.22
C ASP A 16 17.54 5.37 13.24
N GLU A 17 16.83 5.62 14.34
CA GLU A 17 16.50 4.60 15.34
C GLU A 17 15.52 3.60 14.75
N VAL A 18 14.38 4.07 14.22
CA VAL A 18 13.35 3.19 13.64
C VAL A 18 13.87 2.45 12.41
N ARG A 19 14.63 3.13 11.54
CA ARG A 19 15.12 2.56 10.27
C ARG A 19 15.96 1.29 10.47
N LYS A 20 16.69 1.16 11.59
CA LYS A 20 17.52 -0.02 11.88
C LYS A 20 16.70 -1.29 12.09
N ASP A 21 15.51 -1.14 12.63
CA ASP A 21 14.63 -2.23 13.02
C ASP A 21 13.60 -2.57 11.94
N VAL A 22 13.48 -1.69 10.94
CA VAL A 22 12.58 -1.88 9.80
C VAL A 22 13.11 -2.96 8.87
N LYS A 23 12.22 -3.85 8.47
CA LYS A 23 12.44 -4.90 7.48
C LYS A 23 11.45 -4.70 6.33
N LEU A 24 11.90 -5.10 5.15
CA LEU A 24 11.09 -5.18 3.94
C LEU A 24 11.29 -6.56 3.34
N GLU A 25 10.18 -7.27 3.15
CA GLU A 25 10.13 -8.58 2.51
C GLU A 25 9.25 -8.52 1.26
N VAL A 26 9.65 -9.24 0.22
CA VAL A 26 8.79 -9.46 -0.94
C VAL A 26 7.95 -10.71 -0.65
N VAL A 27 6.67 -10.52 -0.39
CA VAL A 27 5.73 -11.60 -0.03
C VAL A 27 5.40 -12.44 -1.26
N GLU A 28 5.12 -11.76 -2.36
CA GLU A 28 4.73 -12.40 -3.62
C GLU A 28 5.21 -11.57 -4.81
N GLN A 29 5.60 -12.26 -5.87
CA GLN A 29 5.90 -11.70 -7.19
C GLN A 29 4.87 -12.23 -8.19
N PHE A 30 4.18 -11.31 -8.87
CA PHE A 30 3.19 -11.62 -9.87
C PHE A 30 3.83 -11.57 -11.27
N ASP A 31 3.56 -12.59 -12.09
CA ASP A 31 4.10 -12.71 -13.45
C ASP A 31 3.40 -11.79 -14.48
N SER A 32 2.54 -10.87 -14.04
CA SER A 32 1.62 -10.10 -14.89
C SER A 32 1.66 -8.61 -14.55
N TYR A 33 2.05 -7.81 -15.56
CA TYR A 33 2.21 -6.36 -15.47
C TYR A 33 0.89 -5.58 -15.49
N ASP A 34 -0.16 -6.18 -16.09
CA ASP A 34 -1.38 -5.44 -16.42
C ASP A 34 -2.58 -5.80 -15.54
N TYR A 35 -2.57 -6.99 -14.92
CA TYR A 35 -3.71 -7.50 -14.16
C TYR A 35 -3.29 -8.37 -12.98
N PHE A 36 -4.09 -8.32 -11.91
CA PHE A 36 -3.91 -9.22 -10.78
C PHE A 36 -4.34 -10.66 -11.17
N PRO A 37 -3.52 -11.68 -10.91
CA PRO A 37 -3.88 -13.06 -11.21
C PRO A 37 -4.99 -13.55 -10.29
N LEU A 38 -6.23 -13.71 -10.81
CA LEU A 38 -7.40 -14.07 -10.00
C LEU A 38 -7.26 -15.38 -9.21
N ASN A 39 -6.41 -16.30 -9.67
CA ASN A 39 -6.07 -17.53 -8.93
C ASN A 39 -5.22 -17.29 -7.67
N LYS A 40 -4.74 -16.05 -7.45
CA LYS A 40 -4.00 -15.61 -6.26
C LYS A 40 -4.86 -14.82 -5.27
N LEU A 41 -6.17 -14.68 -5.52
CA LEU A 41 -7.06 -13.91 -4.66
C LEU A 41 -7.15 -14.50 -3.25
N SER A 42 -7.20 -15.83 -3.13
CA SER A 42 -7.14 -16.53 -1.84
C SER A 42 -5.83 -16.26 -1.10
N ASP A 43 -4.71 -16.29 -1.82
CA ASP A 43 -3.37 -16.09 -1.27
C ASP A 43 -3.26 -14.65 -0.73
N LEU A 44 -3.75 -13.66 -1.48
CA LEU A 44 -3.78 -12.26 -1.05
C LEU A 44 -4.60 -12.06 0.23
N ALA A 45 -5.79 -12.66 0.31
CA ALA A 45 -6.62 -12.61 1.53
C ALA A 45 -5.89 -13.22 2.72
N GLN A 46 -5.21 -14.36 2.50
CA GLN A 46 -4.42 -15.03 3.53
C GLN A 46 -3.24 -14.17 3.99
N TYR A 47 -2.49 -13.54 3.08
CA TYR A 47 -1.38 -12.65 3.44
C TYR A 47 -1.86 -11.46 4.27
N ILE A 48 -2.98 -10.84 3.88
CA ILE A 48 -3.56 -9.74 4.64
C ILE A 48 -3.93 -10.22 6.05
N ASN A 49 -4.63 -11.34 6.18
CA ASN A 49 -5.01 -11.89 7.48
C ASN A 49 -3.79 -12.23 8.36
N GLU A 50 -2.84 -13.00 7.85
CA GLU A 50 -1.74 -13.55 8.64
C GLU A 50 -0.68 -12.49 8.99
N LEU A 51 -0.27 -11.66 8.02
CA LEU A 51 0.81 -10.71 8.21
C LEU A 51 0.35 -9.47 8.98
N LEU A 52 -0.87 -8.99 8.71
CA LEU A 52 -1.44 -7.83 9.39
C LEU A 52 -2.20 -8.18 10.67
N GLY A 53 -2.59 -9.45 10.85
CA GLY A 53 -3.37 -9.89 12.00
C GLY A 53 -4.80 -9.36 12.01
N VAL A 54 -5.40 -9.17 10.83
CA VAL A 54 -6.76 -8.65 10.69
C VAL A 54 -7.79 -9.78 10.60
N GLU A 55 -8.81 -9.74 11.44
CA GLU A 55 -9.85 -10.78 11.44
C GLU A 55 -10.79 -10.68 10.23
N ASN A 56 -11.11 -9.45 9.80
CA ASN A 56 -12.05 -9.24 8.69
C ASN A 56 -11.78 -7.94 7.94
N LYS A 57 -11.51 -6.83 8.64
CA LYS A 57 -11.41 -5.52 8.00
C LYS A 57 -9.99 -4.97 7.99
N PHE A 58 -9.67 -4.26 6.92
CA PHE A 58 -8.42 -3.54 6.73
C PHE A 58 -8.71 -2.20 6.04
N THR A 59 -7.74 -1.30 6.06
CA THR A 59 -7.86 -0.02 5.34
C THR A 59 -6.94 -0.02 4.14
N LEU A 60 -7.47 0.40 3.00
CA LEU A 60 -6.68 0.77 1.84
C LEU A 60 -6.42 2.27 1.84
N VAL A 61 -5.15 2.63 1.64
CA VAL A 61 -4.72 3.99 1.37
C VAL A 61 -4.01 4.03 0.02
N GLU A 62 -4.39 4.95 -0.85
CA GLU A 62 -3.76 5.16 -2.16
C GLU A 62 -3.56 6.66 -2.39
N THR A 63 -2.40 7.04 -2.93
CA THR A 63 -2.17 8.41 -3.40
C THR A 63 -2.55 8.51 -4.87
N ILE A 64 -3.64 9.21 -5.17
CA ILE A 64 -4.03 9.49 -6.55
C ILE A 64 -3.37 10.81 -6.91
N LYS A 65 -2.34 10.76 -7.76
CA LYS A 65 -1.55 11.94 -8.18
C LYS A 65 -2.20 12.73 -9.33
N TYR A 66 -3.16 12.12 -10.01
CA TYR A 66 -3.92 12.76 -11.07
C TYR A 66 -5.31 12.14 -11.25
N GLU A 67 -6.28 12.96 -11.65
CA GLU A 67 -7.57 12.51 -12.17
C GLU A 67 -7.71 12.96 -13.62
N TYR A 68 -8.12 12.03 -14.47
CA TYR A 68 -8.53 12.36 -15.83
C TYR A 68 -10.00 12.81 -15.80
N LEU A 69 -10.27 14.04 -16.27
CA LEU A 69 -11.61 14.59 -16.39
C LEU A 69 -12.16 14.35 -17.80
N PRO A 70 -13.11 13.41 -18.00
CA PRO A 70 -13.63 13.11 -19.34
C PRO A 70 -14.37 14.28 -19.98
N GLU A 71 -14.95 15.17 -19.17
CA GLU A 71 -15.75 16.31 -19.64
C GLU A 71 -14.88 17.41 -20.25
N THR A 72 -13.66 17.58 -19.75
CA THR A 72 -12.71 18.61 -20.22
C THR A 72 -11.56 18.03 -21.04
N ASN A 73 -11.39 16.70 -21.03
CA ASN A 73 -10.24 16.01 -21.64
C ASN A 73 -8.91 16.51 -21.06
N GLU A 74 -8.91 16.81 -19.75
CA GLU A 74 -7.76 17.33 -19.01
C GLU A 74 -7.31 16.35 -17.94
N ILE A 75 -6.02 16.40 -17.61
CA ILE A 75 -5.45 15.73 -16.44
C ILE A 75 -5.31 16.79 -15.35
N GLN A 76 -6.06 16.65 -14.27
CA GLN A 76 -5.86 17.46 -13.08
C GLN A 76 -4.88 16.78 -12.15
N TYR A 77 -3.77 17.45 -11.87
CA TYR A 77 -2.81 17.02 -10.86
C TYR A 77 -3.29 17.54 -9.51
N TYR A 78 -3.76 16.63 -8.67
CA TYR A 78 -4.05 16.88 -7.27
C TYR A 78 -3.71 15.60 -6.49
N ALA A 79 -3.21 15.74 -5.26
CA ALA A 79 -3.03 14.60 -4.36
C ALA A 79 -4.37 14.31 -3.68
N LYS A 80 -5.10 13.30 -4.16
CA LYS A 80 -6.27 12.78 -3.45
C LYS A 80 -5.92 11.46 -2.84
N PHE A 81 -6.23 11.33 -1.58
CA PHE A 81 -6.07 10.08 -0.87
C PHE A 81 -7.37 9.30 -0.98
N LEU A 82 -7.29 8.10 -1.54
CA LEU A 82 -8.32 7.11 -1.28
C LEU A 82 -8.04 6.57 0.12
N ASN A 83 -9.00 6.66 1.02
CA ASN A 83 -8.99 5.96 2.30
C ASN A 83 -10.29 5.20 2.40
N LYS A 84 -10.20 3.86 2.35
CA LYS A 84 -11.38 3.00 2.37
C LYS A 84 -11.16 1.81 3.28
N ILE A 85 -12.09 1.64 4.21
CA ILE A 85 -12.19 0.44 5.04
C ILE A 85 -12.88 -0.64 4.21
N ILE A 86 -12.28 -1.82 4.14
CA ILE A 86 -12.70 -2.94 3.30
C ILE A 86 -12.74 -4.21 4.15
N SER A 87 -13.68 -5.09 3.86
CA SER A 87 -13.74 -6.45 4.42
C SER A 87 -12.99 -7.43 3.51
N LEU A 88 -12.41 -8.49 4.09
CA LEU A 88 -11.83 -9.61 3.34
C LEU A 88 -12.85 -10.26 2.38
N ASP A 89 -14.15 -10.21 2.72
CA ASP A 89 -15.22 -10.68 1.83
C ASP A 89 -15.36 -9.81 0.57
N ASP A 90 -14.97 -8.54 0.65
CA ASP A 90 -15.03 -7.53 -0.41
C ASP A 90 -13.66 -7.31 -1.11
N ILE A 91 -12.75 -8.29 -1.02
CA ILE A 91 -11.38 -8.19 -1.58
C ILE A 91 -11.35 -7.88 -3.09
N SER A 92 -12.44 -8.17 -3.81
CA SER A 92 -12.62 -7.77 -5.21
C SER A 92 -12.40 -6.26 -5.45
N TYR A 93 -12.73 -5.40 -4.49
CA TYR A 93 -12.45 -3.97 -4.60
C TYR A 93 -10.95 -3.67 -4.59
N LEU A 94 -10.16 -4.39 -3.78
CA LEU A 94 -8.70 -4.27 -3.82
C LEU A 94 -8.16 -4.68 -5.20
N ILE A 95 -8.72 -5.71 -5.82
CA ILE A 95 -8.34 -6.14 -7.17
C ILE A 95 -8.65 -5.05 -8.20
N GLU A 96 -9.85 -4.46 -8.16
CA GLU A 96 -10.21 -3.33 -9.03
C GLU A 96 -9.21 -2.17 -8.88
N ARG A 97 -8.83 -1.83 -7.64
CA ARG A 97 -7.81 -0.80 -7.39
C ARG A 97 -6.43 -1.22 -7.87
N TRP A 98 -6.08 -2.50 -7.77
CA TRP A 98 -4.80 -3.02 -8.23
C TRP A 98 -4.59 -2.80 -9.73
N GLU A 99 -5.65 -3.03 -10.51
CA GLU A 99 -5.65 -2.90 -11.98
C GLU A 99 -5.68 -1.43 -12.43
N VAL A 100 -6.43 -0.58 -11.72
CA VAL A 100 -6.56 0.85 -12.05
C VAL A 100 -5.35 1.67 -11.56
N GLY A 101 -4.76 1.29 -10.43
CA GLY A 101 -3.69 2.00 -9.72
C GLY A 101 -2.29 1.74 -10.26
N GLY A 102 -2.13 1.58 -11.58
CA GLY A 102 -0.82 1.47 -12.21
C GLY A 102 0.02 2.73 -11.95
N GLY A 103 1.20 2.58 -11.35
CA GLY A 103 2.14 3.68 -11.08
C GLY A 103 2.14 4.26 -9.67
N ASN A 104 1.23 3.85 -8.78
CA ASN A 104 1.22 4.26 -7.35
C ASN A 104 1.29 3.04 -6.42
N TYR A 105 1.74 3.27 -5.20
CA TYR A 105 1.62 2.26 -4.13
C TYR A 105 0.15 2.17 -3.67
N ILE A 106 -0.30 0.96 -3.35
CA ILE A 106 -1.51 0.77 -2.52
C ILE A 106 -1.03 0.29 -1.16
N ILE A 107 -1.34 1.06 -0.13
CA ILE A 107 -1.00 0.78 1.27
C ILE A 107 -2.16 0.03 1.91
N ILE A 108 -1.88 -1.11 2.55
CA ILE A 108 -2.86 -1.94 3.24
C ILE A 108 -2.52 -1.95 4.73
N LEU A 109 -3.44 -1.44 5.55
CA LEU A 109 -3.24 -1.22 6.99
C LEU A 109 -4.01 -2.24 7.85
N PRO A 110 -3.47 -2.62 9.03
CA PRO A 110 -4.05 -3.64 9.91
C PRO A 110 -5.29 -3.18 10.71
N SER A 111 -5.81 -1.97 10.51
CA SER A 111 -6.97 -1.48 11.26
C SER A 111 -7.88 -0.63 10.39
N GLU A 112 -9.09 -0.39 10.89
CA GLU A 112 -9.90 0.74 10.44
C GLU A 112 -9.10 2.02 10.71
N HIS A 113 -8.85 2.83 9.68
CA HIS A 113 -8.13 4.10 9.76
C HIS A 113 -8.90 5.15 8.99
N ILE A 114 -9.03 6.34 9.57
CA ILE A 114 -9.61 7.50 8.92
C ILE A 114 -8.51 8.55 8.82
N LEU A 115 -8.22 8.98 7.59
CA LEU A 115 -7.25 10.04 7.33
C LEU A 115 -7.61 11.33 8.08
N SER A 116 -6.63 11.89 8.78
CA SER A 116 -6.66 13.23 9.35
C SER A 116 -6.23 14.30 8.34
N GLU A 117 -6.50 15.56 8.66
CA GLU A 117 -6.08 16.71 7.83
C GLU A 117 -4.55 16.85 7.73
N GLU A 118 -3.81 16.46 8.77
CA GLU A 118 -2.34 16.51 8.77
C GLU A 118 -1.76 15.53 7.75
N GLU A 119 -2.32 14.31 7.69
CA GLU A 119 -1.89 13.26 6.75
C GLU A 119 -2.14 13.64 5.28
N SER A 120 -3.08 14.57 5.02
CA SER A 120 -3.36 15.04 3.66
C SER A 120 -2.25 15.90 3.05
N CYS A 121 -1.26 16.31 3.85
CA CYS A 121 -0.12 17.11 3.40
C CYS A 121 1.11 16.26 3.01
N PHE A 122 1.11 14.96 3.36
CA PHE A 122 2.26 14.09 3.13
C PHE A 122 2.34 13.62 1.69
N ASP A 123 3.56 13.43 1.20
CA ASP A 123 3.78 12.64 -0.01
C ASP A 123 3.59 11.13 0.24
N GLU A 124 3.71 10.33 -0.82
CA GLU A 124 3.41 8.90 -0.77
C GLU A 124 4.38 8.14 0.15
N GLU A 125 5.68 8.43 0.05
CA GLU A 125 6.72 7.82 0.87
C GLU A 125 6.63 8.26 2.34
N GLU A 126 6.33 9.53 2.61
CA GLU A 126 6.07 10.06 3.94
C GLU A 126 4.87 9.36 4.61
N LEU A 127 3.78 9.11 3.87
CA LEU A 127 2.63 8.36 4.37
C LEU A 127 2.96 6.92 4.73
N ILE A 128 3.70 6.23 3.85
CA ILE A 128 4.13 4.86 4.11
C ILE A 128 4.98 4.82 5.40
N GLY A 129 5.92 5.76 5.56
CA GLY A 129 6.72 5.89 6.76
C GLY A 129 5.91 6.16 8.03
N TYR A 130 5.00 7.13 7.96
CA TYR A 130 4.09 7.48 9.05
C TYR A 130 3.27 6.26 9.50
N TYR A 131 2.63 5.57 8.57
CA TYR A 131 1.83 4.37 8.88
C TYR A 131 2.67 3.22 9.41
N LEU A 132 3.87 3.03 8.90
CA LEU A 132 4.76 1.99 9.42
C LEU A 132 5.11 2.25 10.90
N VAL A 133 5.36 3.50 11.28
CA VAL A 133 5.62 3.86 12.68
C VAL A 133 4.37 3.66 13.55
N LEU A 134 3.21 4.04 13.04
CA LEU A 134 1.94 3.97 13.76
C LEU A 134 1.49 2.52 13.99
N TYR A 135 1.50 1.70 12.93
CA TYR A 135 0.95 0.34 12.95
C TYR A 135 1.99 -0.75 13.14
N LYS A 136 3.28 -0.42 13.10
CA LYS A 136 4.43 -1.33 13.16
C LYS A 136 4.55 -2.30 11.99
N ARG A 137 3.52 -2.41 11.15
CA ARG A 137 3.48 -3.27 9.98
C ARG A 137 2.42 -2.82 8.99
N LEU A 138 2.68 -3.03 7.71
CA LEU A 138 1.76 -2.78 6.60
C LEU A 138 2.14 -3.65 5.38
N LEU A 139 1.20 -3.81 4.45
CA LEU A 139 1.49 -4.36 3.13
C LEU A 139 1.46 -3.25 2.08
N LEU A 140 2.29 -3.38 1.06
CA LEU A 140 2.29 -2.50 -0.12
C LEU A 140 2.11 -3.31 -1.38
N LYS A 141 1.17 -2.88 -2.22
CA LYS A 141 1.22 -3.17 -3.65
C LYS A 141 2.27 -2.26 -4.29
N ALA A 142 3.21 -2.83 -5.03
CA ALA A 142 4.24 -2.07 -5.73
C ALA A 142 3.68 -1.25 -6.91
N PRO A 143 4.30 -0.12 -7.29
CA PRO A 143 3.80 0.74 -8.36
C PRO A 143 3.66 0.03 -9.70
N ASP A 144 4.58 -0.89 -9.99
CA ASP A 144 4.58 -1.72 -11.20
C ASP A 144 3.53 -2.85 -11.19
N GLY A 145 2.82 -3.05 -10.07
CA GLY A 145 1.79 -4.06 -9.91
C GLY A 145 2.29 -5.48 -9.69
N ASN A 146 3.61 -5.71 -9.76
CA ASN A 146 4.17 -7.06 -9.81
C ASN A 146 4.60 -7.58 -8.45
N ALA A 147 4.54 -6.77 -7.39
CA ALA A 147 4.98 -7.22 -6.07
C ALA A 147 4.00 -6.82 -4.98
N LEU A 148 3.82 -7.76 -4.06
CA LEU A 148 3.29 -7.50 -2.73
C LEU A 148 4.48 -7.43 -1.76
N LEU A 149 4.65 -6.31 -1.09
CA LEU A 149 5.73 -6.06 -0.13
C LEU A 149 5.17 -6.05 1.28
N TYR A 150 5.90 -6.62 2.23
CA TYR A 150 5.61 -6.54 3.65
C TYR A 150 6.65 -5.70 4.34
N LEU A 151 6.22 -4.58 4.94
CA LEU A 151 7.07 -3.72 5.75
C LEU A 151 6.67 -3.89 7.20
N TYR A 152 7.65 -4.10 8.07
CA TYR A 152 7.42 -4.25 9.50
C TYR A 152 8.62 -3.79 10.32
N ILE A 153 8.36 -3.39 11.55
CA ILE A 153 9.38 -3.06 12.54
C ILE A 153 9.60 -4.29 13.40
N SER A 154 10.76 -4.91 13.26
CA SER A 154 11.19 -6.04 14.09
C SER A 154 11.48 -5.53 15.49
N SER A 155 10.50 -5.64 16.39
CA SER A 155 10.75 -5.40 17.82
C SER A 155 11.50 -6.62 18.37
N GLU A 156 12.74 -6.43 18.84
CA GLU A 156 13.48 -7.45 19.61
C GLU A 156 12.75 -7.85 20.90
#